data_AF-A0A367WSM6-F1
#
_entry.id   AF-A0A367WSM6-F1
#
_cell.length_a   1.000
_cell.length_b   1.000
_cell.length_c   1.000
_cell.angle_alpha   90.00
_cell.angle_beta   90.00
_cell.angle_gamma   90.00
#
_symmetry.space_group_name_H-M   'P 1'
#
loop_
_entity.id
_entity.type
_entity.pdbx_description
1 polymer ?
#
loop_
_entity_poly.entity_id
_entity_poly.type
_entity_poly.pdbx_seq_one_letter_code
_entity_poly.pdbx_strand_id
1 'polypeptide(L)'
;MTKIETLPETDSFKQRHHDAAWAVLERFASGLADKARHQGNAISAEEIEKSLAILRGQPRLFDDAWTAVKAEISAANTRRNPSIRNDPFGRLLVSRFAHLLAGREAGDLEHGALSRDMLQPFFHAIRMMVGADTIEQIDSEIRSIVETHADEDDDMRDATDYWDHLAENPLVSKQITMVFVRMAMHFADYEKRKKWFIQLVNDNMHRNGTQWEFTENHFIKLVHALFRDVRAILASPERSALLAAEIDHDKVSVLRTVMANIDRDIAALHNREAATWQD
;
A
#
# COMPACT_ATOMS: atom_id res chain seq x y z
N MET A 1 -39.60 0.66 3.81
CA MET A 1 -38.63 0.72 2.70
C MET A 1 -37.88 2.03 2.81
N THR A 2 -36.81 2.03 3.58
CA THR A 2 -36.00 3.23 3.84
C THR A 2 -34.87 3.23 2.83
N LYS A 3 -34.86 4.23 1.95
CA LYS A 3 -33.88 4.39 0.88
C LYS A 3 -32.52 4.66 1.55
N ILE A 4 -31.60 3.70 1.48
CA ILE A 4 -30.21 3.90 1.91
C ILE A 4 -29.59 4.82 0.86
N GLU A 5 -29.41 6.09 1.22
CA GLU A 5 -28.58 7.00 0.45
C GLU A 5 -27.16 6.46 0.48
N THR A 6 -26.72 5.94 -0.67
CA THR A 6 -25.31 5.66 -0.93
C THR A 6 -24.56 6.98 -0.86
N LEU A 7 -23.79 7.18 0.20
CA LEU A 7 -22.80 8.26 0.25
C LEU A 7 -21.90 8.14 -0.98
N PRO A 8 -21.71 9.23 -1.75
CA PRO A 8 -20.88 9.17 -2.94
C PRO A 8 -19.46 8.81 -2.53
N GLU A 9 -18.82 7.87 -3.25
CA GLU A 9 -17.39 7.59 -3.13
C GLU A 9 -16.63 8.92 -3.26
N THR A 10 -16.17 9.46 -2.14
CA THR A 10 -15.46 10.72 -2.14
C THR A 10 -14.10 10.46 -2.76
N ASP A 11 -13.95 10.93 -3.99
CA ASP A 11 -12.73 10.96 -4.79
C ASP A 11 -11.52 11.26 -3.89
N SER A 12 -10.74 10.24 -3.57
CA SER A 12 -9.70 10.30 -2.52
C SER A 12 -8.64 11.36 -2.81
N PHE A 13 -8.49 11.77 -4.06
CA PHE A 13 -7.66 12.91 -4.46
C PHE A 13 -8.29 14.24 -4.00
N LYS A 14 -9.60 14.42 -4.24
CA LYS A 14 -10.34 15.60 -3.79
C LYS A 14 -10.40 15.70 -2.27
N GLN A 15 -10.63 14.58 -1.57
CA GLN A 15 -10.60 14.53 -0.10
C GLN A 15 -9.22 14.97 0.43
N ARG A 16 -8.14 14.44 -0.15
CA ARG A 16 -6.77 14.78 0.25
C ARG A 16 -6.40 16.24 -0.02
N HIS A 17 -6.83 16.79 -1.16
CA HIS A 17 -6.65 18.21 -1.47
C HIS A 17 -7.52 19.11 -0.58
N HIS A 18 -8.72 18.66 -0.23
CA HIS A 18 -9.60 19.34 0.70
C HIS A 18 -8.94 19.44 2.09
N ASP A 19 -8.38 18.35 2.62
CA ASP A 19 -7.74 18.33 3.94
C ASP A 19 -6.48 19.22 3.97
N ALA A 20 -5.67 19.18 2.91
CA ALA A 20 -4.50 20.06 2.78
C ALA A 20 -4.89 21.54 2.71
N ALA A 21 -5.92 21.87 1.92
CA ALA A 21 -6.46 23.23 1.85
C ALA A 21 -7.02 23.69 3.19
N TRP A 22 -7.71 22.80 3.90
CA TRP A 22 -8.26 23.06 5.22
C TRP A 22 -7.16 23.34 6.26
N ALA A 23 -6.09 22.55 6.28
CA ALA A 23 -4.95 22.77 7.18
C ALA A 23 -4.26 24.13 6.95
N VAL A 24 -4.14 24.57 5.68
CA VAL A 24 -3.63 25.91 5.35
C VAL A 24 -4.56 27.01 5.89
N LEU A 25 -5.87 26.83 5.75
CA LEU A 25 -6.88 27.78 6.26
C LEU A 25 -6.88 27.85 7.79
N GLU A 26 -6.80 26.71 8.48
CA GLU A 26 -6.70 26.66 9.94
C GLU A 26 -5.45 27.37 10.43
N ARG A 27 -4.29 27.11 9.82
CA ARG A 27 -3.03 27.77 10.18
C ARG A 27 -3.09 29.28 9.95
N PHE A 28 -3.75 29.73 8.87
CA PHE A 28 -4.00 31.15 8.65
C PHE A 28 -4.91 31.76 9.72
N ALA A 29 -6.02 31.10 10.03
CA ALA A 29 -6.97 31.55 11.05
C ALA A 29 -6.32 31.62 12.44
N SER A 30 -5.53 30.61 12.83
CA SER A 30 -4.76 30.62 14.07
C SER A 30 -3.74 31.76 14.09
N GLY A 31 -3.04 32.02 12.98
CA GLY A 31 -2.11 33.14 12.87
C GLY A 31 -2.80 34.50 13.05
N LEU A 32 -3.99 34.69 12.48
CA LEU A 32 -4.79 35.90 12.70
C LEU A 32 -5.27 36.01 14.15
N ALA A 33 -5.70 34.90 14.76
CA ALA A 33 -6.15 34.88 16.15
C ALA A 33 -5.03 35.22 17.13
N ASP A 34 -3.82 34.68 16.93
CA ASP A 34 -2.67 35.02 17.78
C ASP A 34 -2.25 36.48 17.61
N LYS A 35 -2.28 36.99 16.38
CA LYS A 35 -2.00 38.41 16.11
C LYS A 35 -3.03 39.32 16.77
N ALA A 36 -4.31 38.97 16.70
CA ALA A 36 -5.39 39.68 17.39
C ALA A 36 -5.17 39.69 18.91
N ARG A 37 -4.80 38.56 19.52
CA ARG A 37 -4.49 38.46 20.96
C ARG A 37 -3.37 39.41 21.39
N HIS A 38 -2.36 39.60 20.54
CA HIS A 38 -1.25 40.54 20.80
C HIS A 38 -1.62 42.01 20.59
N GLN A 39 -2.75 42.30 19.95
CA GLN A 39 -3.21 43.66 19.62
C GLN A 39 -4.55 44.01 20.29
N GLY A 40 -4.79 43.50 21.50
CA GLY A 40 -5.99 43.85 22.27
C GLY A 40 -7.26 43.16 21.77
N ASN A 41 -7.11 41.97 21.17
CA ASN A 41 -8.17 41.13 20.63
C ASN A 41 -8.90 41.73 19.39
N ALA A 42 -8.21 42.59 18.64
CA ALA A 42 -8.71 43.19 17.41
C ALA A 42 -7.70 43.00 16.27
N ILE A 43 -8.21 42.92 15.03
CA ILE A 43 -7.40 42.89 13.81
C ILE A 43 -8.06 43.76 12.74
N SER A 44 -7.27 44.58 12.04
CA SER A 44 -7.78 45.45 10.98
C SER A 44 -7.87 44.71 9.64
N ALA A 45 -8.73 45.22 8.74
CA ALA A 45 -8.84 44.70 7.38
C ALA A 45 -7.49 44.77 6.61
N GLU A 46 -6.74 45.85 6.80
CA GLU A 46 -5.40 46.04 6.20
C GLU A 46 -4.41 44.95 6.67
N GLU A 47 -4.46 44.56 7.93
CA GLU A 47 -3.60 43.49 8.47
C GLU A 47 -3.98 42.10 7.96
N ILE A 48 -5.26 41.86 7.71
CA ILE A 48 -5.74 40.62 7.07
C ILE A 48 -5.20 40.57 5.65
N GLU A 49 -5.35 41.64 4.86
CA GLU A 49 -4.87 41.73 3.48
C GLU A 49 -3.35 41.56 3.40
N LYS A 50 -2.60 42.20 4.29
CA LYS A 50 -1.14 42.06 4.38
C LYS A 50 -0.72 40.63 4.69
N SER A 51 -1.43 39.96 5.59
CA SER A 51 -1.15 38.56 5.95
C SER A 51 -1.48 37.61 4.79
N LEU A 52 -2.52 37.91 4.02
CA LEU A 52 -2.92 37.15 2.84
C LEU A 52 -1.93 37.35 1.68
N ALA A 53 -1.37 38.55 1.51
CA ALA A 53 -0.32 38.83 0.54
C ALA A 53 0.98 38.06 0.84
N ILE A 54 1.36 37.95 2.12
CA ILE A 54 2.53 37.17 2.55
C ILE A 54 2.35 35.69 2.20
N LEU A 55 1.16 35.13 2.43
CA LEU A 55 0.86 33.73 2.08
C LEU A 55 0.87 33.48 0.57
N ARG A 56 0.33 34.39 -0.24
CA ARG A 56 0.42 34.28 -1.71
C ARG A 56 1.87 34.29 -2.22
N GLY A 57 2.77 34.94 -1.50
CA GLY A 57 4.20 34.98 -1.82
C GLY A 57 4.98 33.71 -1.46
N GLN A 58 4.35 32.69 -0.86
CA GLN A 58 5.00 31.45 -0.47
C GLN A 58 4.70 30.32 -1.47
N PRO A 59 5.60 30.04 -2.44
CA PRO A 59 5.34 29.07 -3.51
C PRO A 59 5.23 27.62 -3.02
N ARG A 60 5.72 27.31 -1.81
CA ARG A 60 5.70 25.95 -1.22
C ARG A 60 4.71 25.80 -0.07
N LEU A 61 3.85 26.79 0.18
CA LEU A 61 2.91 26.76 1.31
C LEU A 61 2.08 25.47 1.35
N PHE A 62 1.57 25.05 0.19
CA PHE A 62 0.80 23.82 0.07
C PHE A 62 1.68 22.57 0.22
N ASP A 63 2.87 22.55 -0.36
CA ASP A 63 3.79 21.41 -0.24
C ASP A 63 4.25 21.19 1.21
N ASP A 64 4.51 22.28 1.94
CA ASP A 64 4.95 22.24 3.34
C ASP A 64 3.81 21.83 4.27
N ALA A 65 2.61 22.39 4.07
CA ALA A 65 1.41 21.98 4.80
C ALA A 65 1.07 20.50 4.54
N TRP A 66 1.18 20.07 3.28
CA TRP A 66 0.98 18.68 2.89
C TRP A 66 2.00 17.76 3.53
N THR A 67 3.26 18.15 3.58
CA THR A 67 4.34 17.38 4.22
C THR A 67 4.10 17.26 5.72
N ALA A 68 3.66 18.34 6.38
CA ALA A 68 3.33 18.33 7.81
C ALA A 68 2.14 17.42 8.11
N VAL A 69 1.05 17.51 7.35
CA VAL A 69 -0.11 16.61 7.47
C VAL A 69 0.29 15.16 7.22
N LYS A 70 1.12 14.89 6.20
CA LYS A 70 1.66 13.55 5.96
C LYS A 70 2.49 13.04 7.13
N ALA A 71 3.33 13.88 7.73
CA ALA A 71 4.15 13.52 8.88
C ALA A 71 3.28 13.24 10.11
N GLU A 72 2.23 14.02 10.35
CA GLU A 72 1.28 13.81 11.45
C GLU A 72 0.43 12.57 11.25
N ILE A 73 -0.10 12.34 10.05
CA ILE A 73 -0.83 11.10 9.70
C ILE A 73 0.11 9.90 9.81
N SER A 74 1.34 10.00 9.31
CA SER A 74 2.35 8.94 9.43
C SER A 74 2.71 8.66 10.89
N ALA A 75 2.89 9.71 11.71
CA ALA A 75 3.16 9.57 13.14
C ALA A 75 1.96 9.01 13.90
N ALA A 76 0.73 9.44 13.58
CA ALA A 76 -0.49 8.89 14.14
C ALA A 76 -0.69 7.42 13.74
N ASN A 77 -0.40 7.08 12.48
CA ASN A 77 -0.40 5.70 11.99
C ASN A 77 0.71 4.86 12.61
N THR A 78 1.88 5.43 12.90
CA THR A 78 2.98 4.74 13.59
C THR A 78 2.65 4.52 15.07
N ARG A 79 1.88 5.42 15.70
CA ARG A 79 1.35 5.23 17.06
C ARG A 79 0.18 4.25 17.12
N ARG A 80 -0.61 4.13 16.04
CA ARG A 80 -1.73 3.18 15.91
C ARG A 80 -1.30 1.78 15.43
N ASN A 81 -0.23 1.68 14.64
CA ASN A 81 0.36 0.40 14.24
C ASN A 81 1.50 0.05 15.19
N PRO A 82 1.31 -0.87 16.16
CA PRO A 82 2.45 -1.52 16.79
C PRO A 82 3.31 -2.15 15.68
N SER A 83 4.63 -2.16 15.86
CA SER A 83 5.64 -2.55 14.86
C SER A 83 5.17 -3.69 13.94
N ILE A 84 5.66 -3.77 12.69
CA ILE A 84 5.40 -4.85 11.70
C ILE A 84 5.40 -6.28 12.30
N ARG A 85 6.01 -6.50 13.48
CA ARG A 85 5.86 -7.74 14.25
C ARG A 85 4.43 -8.05 14.74
N ASN A 86 3.53 -7.08 14.88
CA ASN A 86 2.14 -7.18 15.36
C ASN A 86 1.10 -6.79 14.27
N ASP A 87 1.49 -6.80 13.00
CA ASP A 87 0.59 -6.58 11.85
C ASP A 87 0.39 -7.92 11.12
N PRO A 88 -0.64 -8.71 11.46
CA PRO A 88 -0.88 -10.02 10.85
C PRO A 88 -1.01 -9.93 9.34
N PHE A 89 -1.77 -8.93 8.85
CA PHE A 89 -1.96 -8.72 7.43
C PHE A 89 -0.64 -8.40 6.72
N GLY A 90 0.16 -7.48 7.27
CA GLY A 90 1.47 -7.14 6.73
C GLY A 90 2.42 -8.34 6.68
N ARG A 91 2.44 -9.18 7.72
CA ARG A 91 3.25 -10.40 7.75
C ARG A 91 2.81 -11.42 6.71
N LEU A 92 1.51 -11.65 6.59
CA LEU A 92 0.95 -12.55 5.58
C LEU A 92 1.32 -12.07 4.17
N LEU A 93 1.23 -10.78 3.88
CA LEU A 93 1.69 -10.26 2.59
C LEU A 93 3.19 -10.50 2.36
N VAL A 94 4.02 -10.22 3.36
CA VAL A 94 5.48 -10.34 3.26
C VAL A 94 5.93 -11.79 3.10
N SER A 95 5.29 -12.76 3.75
CA SER A 95 5.70 -14.18 3.68
C SER A 95 5.75 -14.69 2.24
N ARG A 96 4.86 -14.20 1.37
CA ARG A 96 4.78 -14.58 -0.07
C ARG A 96 5.99 -14.21 -0.90
N PHE A 97 6.72 -13.16 -0.51
CA PHE A 97 7.91 -12.70 -1.22
C PHE A 97 9.14 -12.62 -0.31
N ALA A 98 9.07 -13.17 0.90
CA ALA A 98 10.14 -13.05 1.88
C ALA A 98 11.46 -13.66 1.34
N HIS A 99 11.38 -14.74 0.57
CA HIS A 99 12.52 -15.35 -0.11
C HIS A 99 13.28 -14.39 -1.06
N LEU A 100 12.62 -13.34 -1.56
CA LEU A 100 13.21 -12.31 -2.42
C LEU A 100 13.93 -11.20 -1.64
N LEU A 101 13.75 -11.10 -0.32
CA LEU A 101 14.38 -10.06 0.50
C LEU A 101 15.87 -10.36 0.75
N ALA A 102 16.68 -9.31 0.79
CA ALA A 102 18.09 -9.40 1.11
C ALA A 102 18.34 -10.04 2.49
N GLY A 103 19.38 -10.87 2.56
CA GLY A 103 19.71 -11.65 3.76
C GLY A 103 18.87 -12.91 3.94
N ARG A 104 18.19 -13.37 2.88
CA ARG A 104 17.54 -14.69 2.78
C ARG A 104 18.04 -15.43 1.53
N GLU A 105 17.16 -16.21 0.89
CA GLU A 105 17.47 -17.06 -0.27
C GLU A 105 17.94 -16.26 -1.50
N ALA A 106 17.47 -15.02 -1.68
CA ALA A 106 17.86 -14.17 -2.81
C ALA A 106 19.26 -13.54 -2.71
N GLY A 107 20.01 -13.78 -1.63
CA GLY A 107 21.35 -13.23 -1.45
C GLY A 107 21.37 -11.76 -1.02
N ASP A 108 22.25 -10.97 -1.62
CA ASP A 108 22.46 -9.55 -1.30
C ASP A 108 21.81 -8.60 -2.32
N LEU A 109 21.89 -7.30 -2.03
CA LEU A 109 21.31 -6.26 -2.89
C LEU A 109 22.02 -6.12 -4.24
N GLU A 110 23.31 -6.49 -4.32
CA GLU A 110 24.12 -6.39 -5.55
C GLU A 110 23.70 -7.46 -6.56
N HIS A 111 23.24 -8.62 -6.07
CA HIS A 111 22.70 -9.71 -6.88
C HIS A 111 21.19 -9.59 -7.14
N GLY A 112 20.58 -8.43 -6.85
CA GLY A 112 19.19 -8.12 -7.20
C GLY A 112 18.15 -8.56 -6.18
N ALA A 113 18.54 -8.76 -4.90
CA ALA A 113 17.58 -8.95 -3.82
C ALA A 113 16.80 -7.66 -3.49
N LEU A 114 15.60 -7.82 -2.95
CA LEU A 114 14.75 -6.73 -2.50
C LEU A 114 15.27 -6.14 -1.17
N SER A 115 15.46 -4.81 -1.13
CA SER A 115 15.74 -4.11 0.13
C SER A 115 14.55 -4.16 1.07
N ARG A 116 14.80 -4.31 2.38
CA ARG A 116 13.76 -4.21 3.40
C ARG A 116 13.21 -2.79 3.55
N ASP A 117 13.96 -1.79 3.10
CA ASP A 117 13.54 -0.38 3.13
C ASP A 117 12.32 -0.13 2.23
N MET A 118 12.09 -0.98 1.22
CA MET A 118 10.93 -0.89 0.34
C MET A 118 9.61 -1.33 1.01
N LEU A 119 9.65 -2.00 2.17
CA LEU A 119 8.44 -2.52 2.83
C LEU A 119 7.45 -1.42 3.19
N GLN A 120 7.91 -0.29 3.73
CA GLN A 120 7.03 0.83 4.07
C GLN A 120 6.36 1.43 2.82
N PRO A 121 7.12 1.83 1.78
CA PRO A 121 6.54 2.30 0.51
C PRO A 121 5.64 1.26 -0.18
N PHE A 122 5.98 -0.03 -0.07
CA PHE A 122 5.16 -1.13 -0.57
C PHE A 122 3.79 -1.16 0.11
N PHE A 123 3.73 -1.17 1.44
CA PHE A 123 2.46 -1.16 2.17
C PHE A 123 1.66 0.11 1.88
N HIS A 124 2.33 1.24 1.69
CA HIS A 124 1.68 2.47 1.23
C HIS A 124 1.01 2.29 -0.14
N ALA A 125 1.71 1.69 -1.11
CA ALA A 125 1.16 1.38 -2.42
C ALA A 125 -0.04 0.43 -2.34
N ILE A 126 0.03 -0.61 -1.50
CA ILE A 126 -1.08 -1.55 -1.30
C ILE A 126 -2.30 -0.82 -0.74
N ARG A 127 -2.14 0.04 0.28
CA ARG A 127 -3.25 0.85 0.82
C ARG A 127 -3.86 1.79 -0.21
N MET A 128 -3.05 2.36 -1.10
CA MET A 128 -3.55 3.21 -2.20
C MET A 128 -4.33 2.43 -3.25
N MET A 129 -4.02 1.15 -3.47
CA MET A 129 -4.75 0.30 -4.40
C MET A 129 -6.01 -0.29 -3.76
N VAL A 130 -5.90 -0.85 -2.56
CA VAL A 130 -6.99 -1.60 -1.95
C VAL A 130 -7.98 -0.68 -1.22
N GLY A 131 -7.52 0.49 -0.77
CA GLY A 131 -8.29 1.42 0.07
C GLY A 131 -8.06 1.15 1.56
N ALA A 132 -8.00 2.22 2.36
CA ALA A 132 -7.72 2.14 3.80
C ALA A 132 -8.80 1.34 4.54
N ASP A 133 -10.08 1.66 4.31
CA ASP A 133 -11.22 1.01 4.97
C ASP A 133 -11.26 -0.51 4.71
N THR A 134 -10.94 -0.92 3.48
CA THR A 134 -10.88 -2.34 3.12
C THR A 134 -9.72 -3.05 3.80
N ILE A 135 -8.55 -2.41 3.90
CA ILE A 135 -7.40 -2.96 4.61
C ILE A 135 -7.69 -3.09 6.11
N GLU A 136 -8.33 -2.09 6.71
CA GLU A 136 -8.73 -2.12 8.12
C GLU A 136 -9.76 -3.21 8.40
N GLN A 137 -10.75 -3.38 7.52
CA GLN A 137 -11.72 -4.47 7.62
C GLN A 137 -11.02 -5.84 7.57
N ILE A 138 -10.14 -6.05 6.59
CA ILE A 138 -9.43 -7.33 6.43
C ILE A 138 -8.50 -7.60 7.60
N ASP A 139 -7.80 -6.59 8.10
CA ASP A 139 -6.95 -6.72 9.29
C ASP A 139 -7.78 -7.07 10.52
N SER A 140 -8.95 -6.44 10.71
CA SER A 140 -9.89 -6.78 11.79
C SER A 140 -10.42 -8.22 11.68
N GLU A 141 -10.75 -8.67 10.47
CA GLU A 141 -11.23 -10.04 10.23
C GLU A 141 -10.12 -11.07 10.49
N ILE A 142 -8.89 -10.82 10.02
CA ILE A 142 -7.73 -11.68 10.29
C ILE A 142 -7.44 -11.74 11.79
N ARG A 143 -7.45 -10.59 12.49
CA ARG A 143 -7.26 -10.55 13.95
C ARG A 143 -8.34 -11.33 14.68
N SER A 144 -9.61 -11.20 14.29
CA SER A 144 -10.70 -11.98 14.89
C SER A 144 -10.53 -13.48 14.67
N ILE A 145 -10.07 -13.90 13.48
CA ILE A 145 -9.75 -15.31 13.21
C ILE A 145 -8.60 -15.77 14.12
N VAL A 146 -7.52 -14.99 14.22
CA VAL A 146 -6.38 -15.27 15.10
C VAL A 146 -6.84 -15.40 16.56
N GLU A 147 -7.62 -14.46 17.07
CA GLU A 147 -8.14 -14.46 18.45
C GLU A 147 -9.07 -15.65 18.71
N THR A 148 -9.87 -16.06 17.72
CA THR A 148 -10.77 -17.23 17.84
C THR A 148 -10.01 -18.56 17.82
N HIS A 149 -8.83 -18.60 17.17
CA HIS A 149 -7.97 -19.78 17.10
C HIS A 149 -6.82 -19.75 18.12
N ALA A 150 -6.78 -18.75 19.02
CA ALA A 150 -5.69 -18.52 19.95
C ALA A 150 -5.75 -19.37 21.24
N ASP A 151 -6.63 -20.36 21.37
CA ASP A 151 -6.74 -21.16 22.60
C ASP A 151 -6.30 -22.63 22.50
N GLU A 152 -5.39 -22.92 23.45
CA GLU A 152 -5.01 -24.14 24.18
C GLU A 152 -3.90 -25.11 23.72
N ASP A 153 -3.54 -25.23 22.44
CA ASP A 153 -2.53 -26.26 22.03
C ASP A 153 -1.41 -25.78 21.09
N ASP A 154 -1.27 -24.46 20.86
CA ASP A 154 -0.30 -23.98 19.88
C ASP A 154 1.10 -23.76 20.49
N ASP A 155 1.75 -24.89 20.78
CA ASP A 155 3.15 -25.01 21.21
C ASP A 155 4.14 -24.75 20.04
N MET A 156 3.73 -24.00 19.00
CA MET A 156 4.58 -23.63 17.86
C MET A 156 5.58 -22.54 18.27
N ARG A 157 6.73 -23.00 18.74
CA ARG A 157 7.87 -22.20 19.20
C ARG A 157 8.61 -21.39 18.12
N ASP A 158 8.18 -21.41 16.86
CA ASP A 158 8.71 -20.52 15.81
C ASP A 158 7.62 -19.58 15.27
N ALA A 159 7.88 -18.28 15.41
CA ALA A 159 7.01 -17.23 14.93
C ALA A 159 6.92 -17.16 13.39
N THR A 160 7.60 -18.02 12.63
CA THR A 160 7.49 -18.11 11.16
C THR A 160 6.47 -19.18 10.77
N ASP A 161 6.59 -20.38 11.36
CA ASP A 161 5.71 -21.52 11.07
C ASP A 161 4.25 -21.20 11.42
N TYR A 162 4.02 -20.39 12.46
CA TYR A 162 2.67 -19.94 12.85
C TYR A 162 1.96 -19.16 11.72
N TRP A 163 2.66 -18.27 11.01
CA TRP A 163 2.03 -17.47 9.95
C TRP A 163 1.79 -18.27 8.67
N ASP A 164 2.68 -19.22 8.38
CA ASP A 164 2.49 -20.12 7.25
C ASP A 164 1.28 -21.02 7.51
N HIS A 165 1.12 -21.52 8.75
CA HIS A 165 -0.09 -22.25 9.15
C HIS A 165 -1.35 -21.37 9.11
N LEU A 166 -1.28 -20.12 9.59
CA LEU A 166 -2.40 -19.18 9.50
C LEU A 166 -2.78 -18.87 8.04
N ALA A 167 -1.82 -18.82 7.12
CA ALA A 167 -2.07 -18.61 5.70
C ALA A 167 -2.79 -19.80 5.04
N GLU A 168 -2.68 -21.01 5.60
CA GLU A 168 -3.40 -22.20 5.16
C GLU A 168 -4.87 -22.20 5.61
N ASN A 169 -5.24 -21.38 6.60
CA ASN A 169 -6.64 -21.24 7.01
C ASN A 169 -7.49 -20.75 5.82
N PRO A 170 -8.55 -21.49 5.40
CA PRO A 170 -9.33 -21.14 4.23
C PRO A 170 -9.96 -19.74 4.27
N LEU A 171 -10.33 -19.25 5.47
CA LEU A 171 -10.89 -17.92 5.63
C LEU A 171 -9.82 -16.84 5.44
N VAL A 172 -8.63 -17.02 6.03
CA VAL A 172 -7.50 -16.10 5.87
C VAL A 172 -7.02 -16.08 4.41
N SER A 173 -6.88 -17.26 3.81
CA SER A 173 -6.49 -17.43 2.40
C SER A 173 -7.48 -16.74 1.46
N LYS A 174 -8.79 -16.85 1.73
CA LYS A 174 -9.83 -16.15 0.97
C LYS A 174 -9.69 -14.62 1.09
N GLN A 175 -9.49 -14.09 2.29
CA GLN A 175 -9.36 -12.64 2.48
C GLN A 175 -8.15 -12.07 1.75
N ILE A 176 -7.00 -12.75 1.85
CA ILE A 176 -5.79 -12.34 1.15
C ILE A 176 -5.95 -12.47 -0.36
N THR A 177 -6.62 -13.51 -0.84
CA THR A 177 -6.94 -13.67 -2.26
C THR A 177 -7.77 -12.48 -2.75
N MET A 178 -8.73 -12.00 -1.96
CA MET A 178 -9.55 -10.84 -2.30
C MET A 178 -8.74 -9.54 -2.36
N VAL A 179 -7.73 -9.38 -1.50
CA VAL A 179 -6.75 -8.28 -1.59
C VAL A 179 -6.04 -8.32 -2.93
N PHE A 180 -5.55 -9.48 -3.34
CA PHE A 180 -4.87 -9.61 -4.64
C PHE A 180 -5.82 -9.41 -5.81
N VAL A 181 -7.07 -9.85 -5.72
CA VAL A 181 -8.07 -9.56 -6.75
C VAL A 181 -8.24 -8.06 -6.92
N ARG A 182 -8.41 -7.31 -5.82
CA ARG A 182 -8.51 -5.85 -5.85
C ARG A 182 -7.23 -5.22 -6.40
N MET A 183 -6.05 -5.66 -5.96
CA MET A 183 -4.78 -5.18 -6.52
C MET A 183 -4.68 -5.42 -8.03
N ALA A 184 -5.07 -6.59 -8.53
CA ALA A 184 -5.04 -6.88 -9.96
C ALA A 184 -5.94 -5.93 -10.76
N MET A 185 -7.09 -5.51 -10.20
CA MET A 185 -7.94 -4.53 -10.87
C MET A 185 -7.21 -3.19 -11.07
N HIS A 186 -6.33 -2.81 -10.15
CA HIS A 186 -5.47 -1.63 -10.32
C HIS A 186 -4.47 -1.79 -11.46
N PHE A 187 -4.11 -3.01 -11.83
CA PHE A 187 -3.18 -3.34 -12.92
C PHE A 187 -3.87 -3.62 -14.27
N ALA A 188 -5.15 -3.26 -14.45
CA ALA A 188 -5.84 -3.40 -15.73
C ALA A 188 -5.07 -2.72 -16.89
N ASP A 189 -4.50 -1.54 -16.63
CA ASP A 189 -3.48 -0.90 -17.49
C ASP A 189 -2.09 -1.23 -16.94
N TYR A 190 -1.63 -2.45 -17.22
CA TYR A 190 -0.47 -3.07 -16.58
C TYR A 190 0.79 -2.22 -16.70
N GLU A 191 1.15 -1.77 -17.90
CA GLU A 191 2.39 -1.02 -18.15
C GLU A 191 2.41 0.33 -17.45
N LYS A 192 1.29 1.07 -17.51
CA LYS A 192 1.18 2.35 -16.82
C LYS A 192 1.27 2.17 -15.31
N ARG A 193 0.65 1.12 -14.78
CA ARG A 193 0.54 0.88 -13.34
C ARG A 193 1.81 0.26 -12.75
N LYS A 194 2.54 -0.54 -13.53
CA LYS A 194 3.92 -0.96 -13.25
C LYS A 194 4.82 0.25 -13.04
N LYS A 195 4.84 1.19 -14.00
CA LYS A 195 5.64 2.43 -13.91
C LYS A 195 5.25 3.27 -12.69
N TRP A 196 3.95 3.46 -12.47
CA TRP A 196 3.44 4.17 -11.30
C TRP A 196 3.91 3.53 -9.98
N PHE A 197 3.83 2.20 -9.87
CA PHE A 197 4.23 1.48 -8.66
C PHE A 197 5.72 1.63 -8.38
N ILE A 198 6.55 1.44 -9.42
CA ILE A 198 8.01 1.58 -9.32
C ILE A 198 8.37 2.99 -8.83
N GLN A 199 7.78 4.01 -9.48
CA GLN A 199 8.00 5.40 -9.10
C GLN A 199 7.56 5.66 -7.65
N LEU A 200 6.35 5.21 -7.26
CA LEU A 200 5.84 5.42 -5.91
C LEU A 200 6.75 4.81 -4.84
N VAL A 201 7.27 3.60 -5.08
CA VAL A 201 8.21 2.97 -4.14
C VAL A 201 9.48 3.80 -4.02
N ASN A 202 10.09 4.18 -5.13
CA ASN A 202 11.34 4.96 -5.14
C ASN A 202 11.20 6.37 -4.57
N ASP A 203 10.06 7.04 -4.78
CA ASP A 203 9.75 8.38 -4.29
C ASP A 203 9.54 8.40 -2.77
N ASN A 204 9.12 7.27 -2.17
CA ASN A 204 8.86 7.15 -0.74
C ASN A 204 9.96 6.39 0.02
N MET A 205 11.02 5.94 -0.65
CA MET A 205 12.17 5.33 0.00
C MET A 205 13.02 6.37 0.73
N HIS A 206 13.44 6.05 1.95
CA HIS A 206 14.41 6.85 2.70
C HIS A 206 15.81 6.56 2.19
N ARG A 207 16.40 7.51 1.45
CA ARG A 207 17.75 7.39 0.88
C ARG A 207 18.80 7.75 1.93
N ASN A 208 19.03 6.87 2.91
CA ASN A 208 20.07 7.05 3.93
C ASN A 208 21.48 6.69 3.39
N GLY A 209 21.85 7.25 2.23
CA GLY A 209 23.15 7.00 1.58
C GLY A 209 23.25 5.70 0.77
N THR A 210 22.21 4.87 0.76
CA THR A 210 22.10 3.68 -0.09
C THR A 210 21.73 4.06 -1.53
N GLN A 211 22.50 3.58 -2.51
CA GLN A 211 22.24 3.76 -3.95
C GLN A 211 21.19 2.79 -4.52
N TRP A 212 20.61 1.92 -3.68
CA TRP A 212 19.67 0.92 -4.13
C TRP A 212 18.38 1.55 -4.66
N GLU A 213 17.91 1.07 -5.81
CA GLU A 213 16.69 1.53 -6.46
C GLU A 213 15.76 0.33 -6.72
N PHE A 214 14.47 0.53 -6.52
CA PHE A 214 13.47 -0.45 -6.93
C PHE A 214 13.33 -0.39 -8.45
N THR A 215 13.73 -1.45 -9.14
CA THR A 215 13.81 -1.50 -10.61
C THR A 215 12.63 -2.28 -11.19
N GLU A 216 12.53 -2.30 -12.51
CA GLU A 216 11.57 -3.16 -13.21
C GLU A 216 11.79 -4.65 -12.90
N ASN A 217 13.04 -5.12 -12.81
CA ASN A 217 13.31 -6.52 -12.46
C ASN A 217 12.84 -6.84 -11.03
N HIS A 218 13.04 -5.91 -10.08
CA HIS A 218 12.52 -6.03 -8.72
C HIS A 218 10.99 -6.11 -8.71
N PHE A 219 10.32 -5.26 -9.50
CA PHE A 219 8.86 -5.29 -9.65
C PHE A 219 8.36 -6.62 -10.21
N ILE A 220 8.97 -7.11 -11.29
CA ILE A 220 8.57 -8.36 -11.95
C ILE A 220 8.67 -9.52 -10.96
N LYS A 221 9.80 -9.67 -10.26
CA LYS A 221 9.99 -10.73 -9.26
C LYS A 221 8.98 -10.62 -8.11
N LEU A 222 8.77 -9.41 -7.59
CA LEU A 222 7.83 -9.15 -6.49
C LEU A 222 6.39 -9.50 -6.88
N VAL A 223 5.89 -8.95 -7.99
CA VAL A 223 4.50 -9.15 -8.42
C VAL A 223 4.26 -10.60 -8.84
N HIS A 224 5.24 -11.25 -9.48
CA HIS A 224 5.18 -12.68 -9.76
C HIS A 224 5.02 -13.51 -8.49
N ALA A 225 5.79 -13.22 -7.44
CA ALA A 225 5.67 -13.92 -6.15
C ALA A 225 4.32 -13.65 -5.45
N LEU A 226 3.88 -12.39 -5.40
CA LEU A 226 2.61 -12.01 -4.77
C LEU A 226 1.39 -12.70 -5.39
N PHE A 227 1.34 -12.79 -6.72
CA PHE A 227 0.20 -13.35 -7.45
C PHE A 227 0.30 -14.87 -7.68
N ARG A 228 1.25 -15.57 -7.06
CA ARG A 228 1.41 -17.03 -7.20
C ARG A 228 0.12 -17.79 -6.92
N ASP A 229 -0.54 -17.49 -5.80
CA ASP A 229 -1.71 -18.24 -5.36
C ASP A 229 -2.94 -17.94 -6.25
N VAL A 230 -3.08 -16.69 -6.71
CA VAL A 230 -4.11 -16.31 -7.69
C VAL A 230 -3.93 -17.06 -9.01
N ARG A 231 -2.68 -17.23 -9.48
CA ARG A 231 -2.40 -18.05 -10.68
C ARG A 231 -2.77 -19.51 -10.47
N ALA A 232 -2.45 -20.08 -9.32
CA ALA A 232 -2.83 -21.45 -8.98
C ALA A 232 -4.36 -21.64 -8.95
N ILE A 233 -5.10 -20.65 -8.45
CA ILE A 233 -6.57 -20.64 -8.46
C ILE A 233 -7.11 -20.60 -9.90
N LEU A 234 -6.59 -19.70 -10.74
CA LEU A 234 -7.03 -19.54 -12.13
C LEU A 234 -6.68 -20.73 -13.03
N ALA A 235 -5.61 -21.46 -12.72
CA ALA A 235 -5.20 -22.67 -13.43
C ALA A 235 -6.13 -23.86 -13.17
N SER A 236 -6.87 -23.86 -12.06
CA SER A 236 -7.86 -24.89 -11.73
C SER A 236 -9.25 -24.46 -12.22
N PRO A 237 -9.90 -25.21 -13.13
CA PRO A 237 -11.25 -24.86 -13.60
C PRO A 237 -12.27 -24.75 -12.46
N GLU A 238 -12.20 -25.66 -11.49
CA GLU A 238 -13.08 -25.70 -10.32
C GLU A 238 -12.87 -24.47 -9.43
N ARG A 239 -11.62 -24.20 -9.02
CA ARG A 239 -11.33 -23.04 -8.15
C ARG A 239 -11.55 -21.71 -8.87
N SER A 240 -11.29 -21.65 -10.18
CA SER A 240 -11.61 -20.49 -10.99
C SER A 240 -13.12 -20.24 -11.08
N ALA A 241 -13.94 -21.29 -11.14
CA ALA A 241 -15.40 -21.16 -11.14
C ALA A 241 -15.92 -20.69 -9.77
N LEU A 242 -15.37 -21.21 -8.68
CA LEU A 242 -15.68 -20.73 -7.33
C LEU A 242 -15.31 -19.26 -7.16
N LEU A 243 -14.11 -18.85 -7.61
CA LEU A 243 -13.71 -17.45 -7.60
C LEU A 243 -14.69 -16.59 -8.43
N ALA A 244 -15.06 -17.04 -9.63
CA ALA A 244 -16.01 -16.35 -10.51
C ALA A 244 -17.45 -16.27 -9.96
N ALA A 245 -17.82 -17.14 -9.02
CA ALA A 245 -19.09 -17.03 -8.32
C ALA A 245 -19.04 -15.99 -7.19
N GLU A 246 -17.86 -15.77 -6.62
CA GLU A 246 -17.63 -14.78 -5.55
C GLU A 246 -17.33 -13.37 -6.08
N ILE A 247 -16.76 -13.27 -7.27
CA ILE A 247 -16.42 -12.00 -7.92
C ILE A 247 -17.10 -11.90 -9.28
N ASP A 248 -17.48 -10.68 -9.67
CA ASP A 248 -18.06 -10.42 -10.99
C ASP A 248 -17.21 -11.02 -12.13
N HIS A 249 -17.86 -11.66 -13.10
CA HIS A 249 -17.22 -12.41 -14.19
C HIS A 249 -16.22 -11.54 -14.98
N ASP A 250 -16.52 -10.24 -15.14
CA ASP A 250 -15.63 -9.28 -15.79
C ASP A 250 -14.29 -9.14 -15.06
N LYS A 251 -14.27 -9.28 -13.73
CA LYS A 251 -13.04 -9.23 -12.92
C LYS A 251 -12.15 -10.45 -13.16
N VAL A 252 -12.74 -11.61 -13.45
CA VAL A 252 -11.97 -12.83 -13.78
C VAL A 252 -11.22 -12.65 -15.10
N SER A 253 -11.83 -12.00 -16.09
CA SER A 253 -11.18 -11.66 -17.36
C SER A 253 -9.98 -10.71 -17.15
N VAL A 254 -10.17 -9.68 -16.34
CA VAL A 254 -9.08 -8.74 -15.99
C VAL A 254 -7.96 -9.49 -15.26
N LEU A 255 -8.29 -10.35 -14.29
CA LEU A 255 -7.30 -11.16 -13.58
C LEU A 255 -6.45 -12.00 -14.54
N ARG A 256 -7.08 -12.72 -15.46
CA ARG A 256 -6.36 -13.53 -16.47
C ARG A 256 -5.44 -12.67 -17.34
N THR A 257 -5.91 -11.48 -17.73
CA THR A 257 -5.11 -10.54 -18.52
C THR A 257 -3.88 -10.06 -17.75
N VAL A 258 -4.04 -9.69 -16.49
CA VAL A 258 -2.93 -9.27 -15.62
C VAL A 258 -1.94 -10.41 -15.41
N MET A 259 -2.42 -11.64 -15.17
CA MET A 259 -1.54 -12.80 -15.00
C MET A 259 -0.73 -13.08 -16.27
N ALA A 260 -1.36 -13.02 -17.44
CA ALA A 260 -0.66 -13.20 -18.71
C ALA A 260 0.42 -12.13 -18.96
N ASN A 261 0.22 -10.90 -18.51
CA ASN A 261 1.25 -9.85 -18.60
C ASN A 261 2.42 -10.13 -17.64
N ILE A 262 2.13 -10.54 -16.39
CA ILE A 262 3.17 -10.93 -15.42
C ILE A 262 3.98 -12.12 -15.94
N ASP A 263 3.33 -13.12 -16.52
CA ASP A 263 3.97 -14.32 -17.07
C ASP A 263 4.85 -13.97 -18.30
N ARG A 264 4.45 -12.97 -19.10
CA ARG A 264 5.29 -12.45 -20.19
C ARG A 264 6.53 -11.74 -19.67
N ASP A 265 6.38 -10.90 -18.65
CA ASP A 265 7.47 -10.15 -18.04
C ASP A 265 8.50 -11.07 -17.38
N ILE A 266 8.05 -12.12 -16.66
CA ILE A 266 8.98 -13.08 -16.03
C ILE A 266 9.72 -13.92 -17.10
N ALA A 267 9.05 -14.32 -18.18
CA ALA A 267 9.70 -15.03 -19.27
C ALA A 267 10.75 -14.16 -19.96
N ALA A 268 10.44 -12.88 -20.20
CA ALA A 268 11.39 -11.92 -20.76
C ALA A 268 12.58 -11.66 -19.82
N LEU A 269 12.35 -11.66 -18.51
CA LEU A 269 13.42 -11.54 -17.51
C LEU A 269 14.35 -12.76 -17.54
N HIS A 270 13.83 -13.98 -17.50
CA HIS A 270 14.64 -15.19 -17.56
C HIS A 270 15.46 -15.29 -18.85
N ASN A 271 14.90 -14.87 -19.99
CA ASN A 271 15.63 -14.82 -21.26
C ASN A 271 16.81 -13.83 -21.22
N ARG A 272 16.63 -12.66 -20.59
CA ARG A 272 17.71 -11.68 -20.40
C ARG A 272 18.79 -12.20 -19.46
N GLU A 273 18.38 -12.78 -18.33
CA GLU A 273 19.32 -13.40 -17.38
C GLU A 273 20.12 -14.50 -18.08
N ALA A 274 19.47 -15.42 -18.80
CA ALA A 274 20.13 -16.50 -19.56
C ALA A 274 21.13 -16.00 -20.61
N ALA A 275 20.82 -14.92 -21.33
CA ALA A 275 21.75 -14.31 -22.29
C ALA A 275 23.02 -13.76 -21.61
N THR A 276 22.89 -13.24 -20.39
CA THR A 276 24.01 -12.66 -19.63
C THR A 276 25.01 -13.72 -19.16
N TRP A 277 24.61 -15.01 -19.09
CA TRP A 277 25.49 -16.12 -18.75
C TRP A 277 26.21 -16.76 -19.96
N GLN A 278 25.87 -16.32 -21.18
CA GLN A 278 26.48 -16.83 -22.42
C GLN A 278 27.58 -15.93 -22.98
N ASP A 279 27.70 -14.70 -22.46
CA ASP A 279 28.78 -13.74 -22.73
C ASP A 279 29.87 -13.80 -21.64
#